data_AF-A0AAV9T6E6-F1
#
_entry.id   AF-A0AAV9T6E6-F1
#
_cell.length_a   1.000
_cell.length_b   1.000
_cell.length_c   1.000
_cell.angle_alpha   90.00
_cell.angle_beta   90.00
_cell.angle_gamma   90.00
#
_symmetry.space_group_name_H-M   'P 1'
#
loop_
_entity.id
_entity.type
_entity.pdbx_description
1 polymer ?
#
loop_
_entity_poly.entity_id
_entity_poly.type
_entity_poly.pdbx_seq_one_letter_code
_entity_poly.pdbx_strand_id
1 'polypeptide(L)'
;MTDMVRLANIPRAVLPPKEKTYETADEWYTALADMHIAQLIFQHNDLVTSEDDCRNKYVARHVFRRLAKEGRLSTFGFAEDSWSAQSSNIPSHSLSPAPSGSHSFRLWGDDFRAGNILLNDSDDIAALIDWEYTYVGPTQFILDPPWWLLIETAEMWSAGIDDWRETYDMRLKTWLSAMEKAEANMAGPSPLPAPLSTYMRESWETGRFFLSYGARKSWAFDAMYWKFLDERFFGGRQDGILKDELWKTRVHLLSEEERAAMDSFVKKKMAELEERRIVDWDPKEASKRFSDFLFD
;
A
#
# COMPACT_ATOMS: atom_id res chain seq x y z
N MET A 1 6.15 9.31 1.31
CA MET A 1 6.89 8.82 2.51
C MET A 1 7.68 9.90 3.26
N THR A 2 7.70 11.17 2.84
CA THR A 2 8.32 12.27 3.64
C THR A 2 7.78 12.34 5.08
N ASP A 3 6.51 12.00 5.26
CA ASP A 3 5.83 11.93 6.56
C ASP A 3 6.45 10.92 7.51
N MET A 4 7.10 9.87 7.02
CA MET A 4 7.80 8.88 7.85
C MET A 4 8.95 9.51 8.64
N VAL A 5 9.67 10.45 8.02
CA VAL A 5 10.72 11.21 8.71
C VAL A 5 10.11 12.31 9.57
N ARG A 6 9.13 13.05 9.05
CA ARG A 6 8.62 14.26 9.72
C ARG A 6 7.64 13.99 10.85
N LEU A 7 6.76 13.00 10.69
CA LEU A 7 5.68 12.69 11.63
C LEU A 7 6.02 11.47 12.50
N ALA A 8 6.67 10.45 11.94
CA ALA A 8 7.02 9.23 12.69
C ALA A 8 8.42 9.26 13.31
N ASN A 9 9.22 10.32 13.07
CA ASN A 9 10.59 10.48 13.56
C ASN A 9 11.50 9.28 13.26
N ILE A 10 11.30 8.65 12.09
CA ILE A 10 12.08 7.47 11.68
C ILE A 10 13.50 7.90 11.31
N PRO A 11 14.55 7.21 11.84
CA PRO A 11 15.93 7.54 11.53
C PRO A 11 16.23 7.38 10.04
N ARG A 12 16.91 8.37 9.43
CA ARG A 12 17.30 8.28 8.02
C ARG A 12 18.19 7.07 7.71
N ALA A 13 18.91 6.56 8.71
CA ALA A 13 19.79 5.40 8.59
C ALA A 13 19.08 4.07 8.33
N VAL A 14 17.74 4.01 8.50
CA VAL A 14 16.93 2.82 8.24
C VAL A 14 16.06 2.96 6.98
N LEU A 15 16.15 4.10 6.29
CA LEU A 15 15.48 4.33 5.03
C LEU A 15 16.39 3.92 3.85
N PRO A 16 15.81 3.62 2.68
CA PRO A 16 16.61 3.37 1.48
C PRO A 16 17.61 4.50 1.22
N PRO A 17 18.87 4.18 0.86
CA PRO A 17 19.85 5.18 0.44
C PRO A 17 19.32 6.03 -0.71
N LYS A 18 19.75 7.29 -0.80
CA LYS A 18 19.27 8.22 -1.82
C LYS A 18 19.56 7.73 -3.25
N GLU A 19 20.66 7.01 -3.43
CA GLU A 19 21.11 6.46 -4.70
C GLU A 19 20.53 5.08 -5.01
N LYS A 20 19.72 4.51 -4.10
CA LYS A 20 19.13 3.18 -4.28
C LYS A 20 18.12 3.22 -5.42
N THR A 21 18.36 2.39 -6.42
CA THR A 21 17.40 2.04 -7.48
C THR A 21 16.88 0.63 -7.26
N TYR A 22 15.75 0.35 -7.89
CA TYR A 22 15.08 -0.94 -7.85
C TYR A 22 14.93 -1.44 -9.28
N GLU A 23 15.32 -2.68 -9.52
CA GLU A 23 15.25 -3.29 -10.85
C GLU A 23 13.90 -3.96 -11.09
N THR A 24 13.19 -4.33 -10.01
CA THR A 24 11.90 -5.01 -10.11
C THR A 24 10.81 -4.39 -9.23
N ALA A 25 9.56 -4.63 -9.61
CA ALA A 25 8.39 -4.33 -8.77
C ALA A 25 8.46 -5.03 -7.41
N ASP A 26 9.03 -6.24 -7.35
CA ASP A 26 9.17 -7.01 -6.10
C ASP A 26 10.16 -6.35 -5.14
N GLU A 27 11.29 -5.87 -5.66
CA GLU A 27 12.25 -5.11 -4.85
C GLU A 27 11.64 -3.80 -4.34
N TRP A 28 10.82 -3.14 -5.16
CA TRP A 28 10.09 -1.93 -4.78
C TRP A 28 9.09 -2.21 -3.65
N TYR A 29 8.25 -3.25 -3.80
CA TYR A 29 7.31 -3.66 -2.74
C TYR A 29 8.03 -4.08 -1.46
N THR A 30 9.18 -4.75 -1.57
CA THR A 30 10.00 -5.13 -0.42
C THR A 30 10.49 -3.89 0.33
N ALA A 31 10.96 -2.87 -0.39
CA ALA A 31 11.37 -1.61 0.23
C ALA A 31 10.21 -0.88 0.91
N LEU A 32 9.02 -0.84 0.30
CA LEU A 32 7.82 -0.29 0.95
C LEU A 32 7.47 -1.04 2.24
N ALA A 33 7.53 -2.37 2.21
CA ALA A 33 7.27 -3.21 3.38
C ALA A 33 8.32 -3.03 4.48
N ASP A 34 9.61 -2.93 4.13
CA ASP A 34 10.70 -2.60 5.04
C ASP A 34 10.46 -1.26 5.73
N MET A 35 10.00 -0.24 4.99
CA MET A 35 9.64 1.05 5.56
C MET A 35 8.43 0.96 6.50
N HIS A 36 7.42 0.13 6.22
CA HIS A 36 6.35 -0.14 7.17
C HIS A 36 6.86 -0.76 8.47
N ILE A 37 7.81 -1.70 8.40
CA ILE A 37 8.49 -2.26 9.58
C ILE A 37 9.30 -1.18 10.31
N ALA A 38 9.99 -0.29 9.59
CA ALA A 38 10.70 0.83 10.20
C ALA A 38 9.76 1.74 10.99
N GLN A 39 8.59 2.09 10.44
CA GLN A 39 7.59 2.85 11.18
C GLN A 39 7.11 2.11 12.42
N LEU A 40 6.81 0.82 12.29
CA LEU A 40 6.39 -0.02 13.41
C LEU A 40 7.44 0.02 14.53
N ILE A 41 8.72 -0.04 14.21
CA ILE A 41 9.80 -0.07 15.20
C ILE A 41 10.06 1.31 15.80
N PHE A 42 10.17 2.35 14.99
CA PHE A 42 10.74 3.64 15.39
C PHE A 42 9.73 4.72 15.70
N GLN A 43 8.48 4.62 15.21
CA GLN A 43 7.44 5.53 15.65
C GLN A 43 7.13 5.23 17.12
N HIS A 44 7.54 6.15 17.99
CA HIS A 44 7.42 6.01 19.43
C HIS A 44 6.03 6.43 19.92
N ASN A 45 5.53 7.56 19.42
CA ASN A 45 4.26 8.12 19.85
C ASN A 45 3.12 7.75 18.91
N ASP A 46 1.95 7.49 19.49
CA ASP A 46 0.66 7.42 18.81
C ASP A 46 0.59 6.38 17.66
N LEU A 47 1.50 5.41 17.67
CA LEU A 47 1.50 4.28 16.74
C LEU A 47 0.48 3.21 17.14
N VAL A 48 0.33 2.97 18.44
CA VAL A 48 -0.52 1.91 19.00
C VAL A 48 -1.43 2.45 20.10
N THR A 49 -2.61 1.86 20.25
CA THR A 49 -3.59 2.23 21.29
C THR A 49 -3.80 1.16 22.35
N SER A 50 -3.45 -0.09 22.04
CA SER A 50 -3.56 -1.24 22.95
C SER A 50 -2.53 -2.31 22.57
N GLU A 51 -2.39 -3.33 23.42
CA GLU A 51 -1.56 -4.49 23.08
C GLU A 51 -2.07 -5.24 21.85
N ASP A 52 -3.38 -5.43 21.74
CA ASP A 52 -4.02 -6.14 20.62
C ASP A 52 -3.90 -5.35 19.32
N ASP A 53 -4.05 -4.02 19.36
CA ASP A 53 -3.75 -3.15 18.24
C ASP A 53 -2.26 -3.25 17.83
N CYS A 54 -1.34 -3.28 18.79
CA CYS A 54 0.09 -3.51 18.50
C CYS A 54 0.33 -4.86 17.81
N ARG A 55 -0.35 -5.93 18.23
CA ARG A 55 -0.25 -7.26 17.61
C ARG A 55 -0.86 -7.29 16.21
N ASN A 56 -1.99 -6.62 15.98
CA ASN A 56 -2.57 -6.38 14.65
C ASN A 56 -1.55 -5.73 13.71
N LYS A 57 -0.93 -4.64 14.16
CA LYS A 57 0.07 -3.89 13.38
C LYS A 57 1.31 -4.72 13.08
N TYR A 58 1.75 -5.52 14.05
CA TYR A 58 2.90 -6.41 13.93
C TYR A 58 2.64 -7.53 12.91
N VAL A 59 1.57 -8.30 13.10
CA VAL A 59 1.23 -9.44 12.24
C VAL A 59 1.02 -8.98 10.79
N ALA A 60 0.25 -7.91 10.58
CA ALA A 60 -0.04 -7.41 9.22
C ALA A 60 1.23 -7.02 8.47
N ARG A 61 2.15 -6.26 9.10
CA ARG A 61 3.38 -5.78 8.44
C ARG A 61 4.37 -6.91 8.17
N HIS A 62 4.53 -7.85 9.08
CA HIS A 62 5.41 -9.01 8.88
C HIS A 62 4.91 -9.94 7.76
N VAL A 63 3.60 -10.25 7.77
CA VAL A 63 2.98 -11.05 6.71
C VAL A 63 3.09 -10.34 5.36
N PHE A 64 2.78 -9.04 5.32
CA PHE A 64 2.90 -8.23 4.10
C PHE A 64 4.35 -8.21 3.56
N ARG A 65 5.34 -8.03 4.44
CA ARG A 65 6.76 -8.08 4.07
C ARG A 65 7.17 -9.44 3.50
N ARG A 66 6.73 -10.54 4.12
CA ARG A 66 6.98 -11.89 3.60
C ARG A 66 6.43 -12.04 2.18
N LEU A 67 5.18 -11.64 1.95
CA LEU A 67 4.56 -11.68 0.62
C LEU A 67 5.34 -10.82 -0.39
N ALA A 68 5.85 -9.65 0.03
CA ALA A 68 6.68 -8.81 -0.82
C ALA A 68 7.99 -9.51 -1.23
N LYS A 69 8.70 -10.11 -0.26
CA LYS A 69 9.95 -10.86 -0.51
C LYS A 69 9.74 -12.10 -1.38
N GLU A 70 8.57 -12.72 -1.29
CA GLU A 70 8.19 -13.88 -2.11
C GLU A 70 7.75 -13.50 -3.54
N GLY A 71 7.74 -12.21 -3.90
CA GLY A 71 7.29 -11.72 -5.21
C GLY A 71 5.79 -11.89 -5.45
N ARG A 72 5.01 -12.06 -4.38
CA ARG A 72 3.57 -12.34 -4.45
C ARG A 72 2.73 -11.09 -4.66
N LEU A 73 3.20 -9.93 -4.17
CA LEU A 73 2.43 -8.69 -4.25
C LEU A 73 2.37 -8.10 -5.66
N SER A 74 3.41 -8.27 -6.49
CA SER A 74 3.47 -7.66 -7.82
C SER A 74 2.52 -8.30 -8.83
N THR A 75 2.07 -9.53 -8.57
CA THR A 75 1.15 -10.31 -9.42
C THR A 75 -0.25 -10.44 -8.82
N PHE A 76 -0.46 -10.04 -7.56
CA PHE A 76 -1.77 -10.11 -6.90
C PHE A 76 -2.86 -9.41 -7.71
N GLY A 77 -4.00 -10.09 -7.93
CA GLY A 77 -5.13 -9.55 -8.68
C GLY A 77 -4.90 -9.32 -10.18
N PHE A 78 -3.86 -9.91 -10.76
CA PHE A 78 -3.67 -10.06 -12.20
C PHE A 78 -3.92 -11.51 -12.64
N ALA A 79 -3.87 -11.79 -13.95
CA ALA A 79 -4.03 -13.14 -14.48
C ALA A 79 -3.01 -14.16 -13.91
N GLU A 80 -1.83 -13.69 -13.49
CA GLU A 80 -0.76 -14.49 -12.90
C GLU A 80 -0.92 -14.72 -11.38
N ASP A 81 -1.92 -14.12 -10.73
CA ASP A 81 -2.23 -14.39 -9.33
C ASP A 81 -2.64 -15.85 -9.18
N SER A 82 -1.76 -16.62 -8.56
CA SER A 82 -1.89 -18.06 -8.37
C SER A 82 -1.74 -18.49 -6.90
N TRP A 83 -1.62 -17.51 -6.00
CA TRP A 83 -1.31 -17.75 -4.58
C TRP A 83 -2.38 -17.23 -3.65
N SER A 84 -3.09 -16.16 -4.03
CA SER A 84 -4.08 -15.55 -3.16
C SER A 84 -5.32 -16.43 -3.04
N ALA A 85 -6.00 -16.39 -1.90
CA ALA A 85 -7.26 -17.13 -1.72
C ALA A 85 -8.32 -16.74 -2.76
N GLN A 86 -8.33 -15.48 -3.22
CA GLN A 86 -9.30 -15.03 -4.23
C GLN A 86 -9.02 -15.58 -5.64
N SER A 87 -7.77 -15.91 -5.98
CA SER A 87 -7.42 -16.43 -7.31
C SER A 87 -8.15 -17.73 -7.66
N SER A 88 -8.51 -18.53 -6.64
CA SER A 88 -9.30 -19.76 -6.83
C SER A 88 -10.73 -19.49 -7.31
N ASN A 89 -11.25 -18.28 -7.12
CA ASN A 89 -12.62 -17.89 -7.46
C ASN A 89 -12.72 -16.98 -8.70
N ILE A 90 -11.58 -16.44 -9.17
CA ILE A 90 -11.53 -15.54 -10.31
C ILE A 90 -10.78 -16.24 -11.46
N PRO A 91 -11.44 -16.54 -12.58
CA PRO A 91 -10.77 -17.21 -13.70
C PRO A 91 -9.63 -16.35 -14.25
N SER A 92 -8.41 -16.90 -14.38
CA SER A 92 -7.24 -16.14 -14.85
C SER A 92 -7.44 -15.48 -16.22
N HIS A 93 -8.17 -16.13 -17.13
CA HIS A 93 -8.47 -15.61 -18.47
C HIS A 93 -9.43 -14.41 -18.48
N SER A 94 -10.08 -14.08 -17.35
CA SER A 94 -10.94 -12.90 -17.23
C SER A 94 -10.22 -11.67 -16.68
N LEU A 95 -8.93 -11.79 -16.34
CA LEU A 95 -8.12 -10.70 -15.83
C LEU A 95 -7.04 -10.31 -16.83
N SER A 96 -6.63 -9.05 -16.76
CA SER A 96 -5.51 -8.55 -17.55
C SER A 96 -4.18 -9.08 -16.97
N PRO A 97 -3.17 -9.31 -17.82
CA PRO A 97 -1.86 -9.79 -17.38
C PRO A 97 -1.12 -8.71 -16.59
N ALA A 98 -0.26 -9.14 -15.66
CA ALA A 98 0.63 -8.25 -14.94
C ALA A 98 1.61 -7.58 -15.92
N PRO A 99 1.88 -6.26 -15.80
CA PRO A 99 2.94 -5.64 -16.57
C PRO A 99 4.30 -6.23 -16.17
N SER A 100 5.29 -6.17 -17.07
CA SER A 100 6.65 -6.65 -16.78
C SER A 100 7.18 -6.04 -15.48
N GLY A 101 7.51 -6.90 -14.52
CA GLY A 101 8.06 -6.50 -13.23
C GLY A 101 9.46 -5.91 -13.30
N SER A 102 10.27 -6.21 -14.33
CA SER A 102 11.70 -5.87 -14.41
C SER A 102 12.06 -4.75 -15.39
N HIS A 103 11.17 -4.43 -16.34
CA HIS A 103 11.48 -3.48 -17.43
C HIS A 103 10.41 -2.41 -17.64
N SER A 104 9.37 -2.38 -16.81
CA SER A 104 8.25 -1.43 -16.94
C SER A 104 8.20 -0.48 -15.75
N PHE A 105 9.24 0.33 -15.58
CA PHE A 105 9.17 1.49 -14.69
C PHE A 105 8.73 2.73 -15.50
N ARG A 106 7.86 3.54 -14.92
CA ARG A 106 7.29 4.73 -15.57
C ARG A 106 7.46 5.94 -14.65
N LEU A 107 7.51 7.12 -15.24
CA LEU A 107 7.37 8.35 -14.48
C LEU A 107 5.94 8.40 -13.95
N TRP A 108 5.83 8.51 -12.63
CA TRP A 108 4.58 8.47 -11.89
C TRP A 108 4.46 9.74 -11.05
N GLY A 109 3.33 10.44 -11.17
CA GLY A 109 2.97 11.59 -10.34
C GLY A 109 1.86 11.20 -9.38
N ASP A 110 2.15 11.21 -8.08
CA ASP A 110 1.17 10.84 -7.05
C ASP A 110 0.03 11.87 -6.92
N ASP A 111 0.22 13.14 -7.32
CA ASP A 111 -0.70 14.23 -6.98
C ASP A 111 -1.25 15.01 -8.19
N PHE A 112 -1.59 14.34 -9.30
CA PHE A 112 -2.32 15.00 -10.42
C PHE A 112 -3.82 15.20 -10.15
N ARG A 113 -4.17 15.60 -8.92
CA ARG A 113 -5.55 15.96 -8.54
C ARG A 113 -6.04 17.19 -9.32
N ALA A 114 -7.35 17.39 -9.34
CA ALA A 114 -7.99 18.47 -10.11
C ALA A 114 -7.36 19.86 -9.90
N GLY A 115 -6.89 20.18 -8.69
CA GLY A 115 -6.22 21.46 -8.40
C GLY A 115 -4.87 21.67 -9.10
N ASN A 116 -4.26 20.61 -9.62
CA ASN A 116 -2.95 20.62 -10.29
C ASN A 116 -3.07 20.56 -11.82
N ILE A 117 -4.28 20.65 -12.37
CA ILE A 117 -4.57 20.68 -13.81
C ILE A 117 -5.09 22.09 -14.14
N LEU A 118 -4.29 22.84 -14.90
CA LEU A 118 -4.67 24.19 -15.34
C LEU A 118 -5.41 24.12 -16.67
N LEU A 119 -6.52 24.84 -16.77
CA LEU A 119 -7.31 24.96 -17.99
C LEU A 119 -7.13 26.35 -18.62
N ASN A 120 -7.24 26.45 -19.94
CA ASN A 120 -7.32 27.74 -20.64
C ASN A 120 -8.78 28.26 -20.69
N ASP A 121 -9.01 29.40 -21.33
CA ASP A 121 -10.34 30.02 -21.47
C ASP A 121 -11.35 29.17 -22.30
N SER A 122 -10.88 28.09 -22.94
CA SER A 122 -11.68 27.13 -23.71
C SER A 122 -11.91 25.80 -22.98
N ASP A 123 -11.56 25.73 -21.68
CA ASP A 123 -11.59 24.52 -20.85
C ASP A 123 -10.65 23.39 -21.33
N ASP A 124 -9.68 23.67 -22.20
CA ASP A 124 -8.66 22.71 -22.60
C ASP A 124 -7.52 22.67 -21.55
N ILE A 125 -6.90 21.50 -21.37
CA ILE A 125 -5.72 21.35 -20.50
C ILE A 125 -4.57 22.20 -21.05
N ALA A 126 -4.20 23.23 -20.30
CA ALA A 126 -3.10 24.14 -20.62
C ALA A 126 -1.77 23.69 -20.02
N ALA A 127 -1.79 23.19 -18.78
CA ALA A 127 -0.60 22.72 -18.08
C ALA A 127 -0.92 21.78 -16.92
N LEU A 128 0.02 20.91 -16.60
CA LEU A 128 0.07 20.14 -15.36
C LEU A 128 1.16 20.75 -14.47
N ILE A 129 0.82 21.06 -13.22
CA ILE A 129 1.74 21.65 -12.24
C ILE A 129 2.02 20.68 -11.08
N ASP A 130 2.82 21.15 -10.11
CA ASP A 130 3.06 20.46 -8.84
C ASP A 130 3.75 19.08 -8.97
N TRP A 131 4.86 19.06 -9.70
CA TRP A 131 5.64 17.86 -9.99
C TRP A 131 6.52 17.38 -8.81
N GLU A 132 6.42 18.00 -7.63
CA GLU A 132 7.36 17.79 -6.51
C GLU A 132 7.33 16.37 -5.92
N TYR A 133 6.23 15.62 -6.15
CA TYR A 133 6.06 14.23 -5.73
C TYR A 133 6.19 13.22 -6.87
N THR A 134 6.78 13.62 -8.00
CA THR A 134 6.97 12.72 -9.14
C THR A 134 8.20 11.83 -8.92
N TYR A 135 8.06 10.53 -9.17
CA TYR A 135 9.16 9.56 -9.11
C TYR A 135 9.04 8.49 -10.19
N VAL A 136 10.08 7.68 -10.35
CA VAL A 136 10.06 6.51 -11.22
C VAL A 136 9.64 5.30 -10.39
N GLY A 137 8.51 4.69 -10.75
CA GLY A 137 7.92 3.58 -10.00
C GLY A 137 7.44 2.44 -10.90
N PRO A 138 7.09 1.28 -10.32
CA PRO A 138 6.58 0.14 -11.08
C PRO A 138 5.27 0.48 -11.80
N THR A 139 5.08 -0.07 -13.01
CA THR A 139 3.86 0.17 -13.81
C THR A 139 2.59 -0.24 -13.07
N GLN A 140 2.65 -1.20 -12.14
CA GLN A 140 1.51 -1.65 -11.34
C GLN A 140 0.74 -0.48 -10.68
N PHE A 141 1.45 0.57 -10.24
CA PHE A 141 0.83 1.71 -9.56
C PHE A 141 0.05 2.64 -10.50
N ILE A 142 0.40 2.69 -11.80
CA ILE A 142 -0.36 3.48 -12.79
C ILE A 142 -1.62 2.82 -13.28
N LEU A 143 -1.80 1.53 -12.97
CA LEU A 143 -2.95 0.75 -13.38
C LEU A 143 -4.15 0.93 -12.44
N ASP A 144 -3.99 1.68 -11.36
CA ASP A 144 -5.05 1.96 -10.40
C ASP A 144 -5.82 3.24 -10.73
N PRO A 145 -7.12 3.31 -10.39
CA PRO A 145 -7.86 4.57 -10.48
C PRO A 145 -7.30 5.61 -9.51
N PRO A 146 -7.54 6.91 -9.76
CA PRO A 146 -6.94 7.99 -8.97
C PRO A 146 -7.39 7.92 -7.51
N TRP A 147 -6.43 7.85 -6.57
CA TRP A 147 -6.74 7.81 -5.14
C TRP A 147 -7.46 9.08 -4.65
N TRP A 148 -7.27 10.20 -5.36
CA TRP A 148 -7.85 11.51 -5.08
C TRP A 148 -9.22 11.74 -5.74
N LEU A 149 -9.86 10.73 -6.33
CA LEU A 149 -11.15 10.87 -7.04
C LEU A 149 -12.23 11.56 -6.19
N LEU A 150 -12.25 11.30 -4.88
CA LEU A 150 -13.18 11.92 -3.93
C LEU A 150 -12.64 13.18 -3.26
N ILE A 151 -11.47 13.65 -3.65
CA ILE A 151 -10.70 14.78 -3.08
C ILE A 151 -10.20 14.48 -1.65
N GLU A 152 -11.07 13.96 -0.79
CA GLU A 152 -10.76 13.54 0.56
C GLU A 152 -10.30 12.06 0.60
N THR A 153 -9.26 11.80 1.40
CA THR A 153 -8.67 10.47 1.55
C THR A 153 -9.53 9.55 2.42
N ALA A 154 -9.43 8.25 2.18
CA ALA A 154 -10.17 7.22 2.92
C ALA A 154 -10.03 7.32 4.45
N GLU A 155 -8.84 7.66 4.94
CA GLU A 155 -8.51 7.79 6.35
C GLU A 155 -9.04 9.08 7.01
N MET A 156 -9.40 10.10 6.23
CA MET A 156 -9.95 11.37 6.73
C MET A 156 -11.48 11.41 6.65
N TRP A 157 -12.07 10.52 5.85
CA TRP A 157 -13.50 10.51 5.56
C TRP A 157 -14.35 10.37 6.82
N SER A 158 -15.07 11.43 7.17
CA SER A 158 -15.83 11.55 8.43
C SER A 158 -16.90 10.45 8.64
N ALA A 159 -17.53 9.96 7.57
CA ALA A 159 -18.51 8.86 7.64
C ALA A 159 -17.86 7.46 7.72
N GLY A 160 -16.53 7.40 7.68
CA GLY A 160 -15.75 6.18 7.74
C GLY A 160 -15.49 5.53 6.39
N ILE A 161 -14.55 4.58 6.40
CA ILE A 161 -13.98 4.00 5.17
C ILE A 161 -14.97 3.14 4.36
N ASP A 162 -16.05 2.64 4.95
CA ASP A 162 -17.11 1.92 4.21
C ASP A 162 -17.89 2.88 3.32
N ASP A 163 -18.35 3.99 3.90
CA ASP A 163 -19.07 5.05 3.16
C ASP A 163 -18.17 5.68 2.09
N TRP A 164 -16.88 5.88 2.40
CA TRP A 164 -15.89 6.32 1.42
C TRP A 164 -15.81 5.35 0.24
N ARG A 165 -15.74 4.04 0.50
CA ARG A 165 -15.66 3.01 -0.55
C ARG A 165 -16.91 2.97 -1.41
N GLU A 166 -18.10 3.03 -0.81
CA GLU A 166 -19.37 3.06 -1.53
C GLU A 166 -19.47 4.30 -2.43
N THR A 167 -19.10 5.46 -1.89
CA THR A 167 -19.06 6.71 -2.65
C THR A 167 -18.03 6.65 -3.79
N TYR A 168 -16.87 6.06 -3.53
CA TYR A 168 -15.81 5.90 -4.52
C TYR A 168 -16.28 4.99 -5.65
N ASP A 169 -16.90 3.85 -5.34
CA ASP A 169 -17.44 2.90 -6.34
C ASP A 169 -18.43 3.58 -7.30
N MET A 170 -19.33 4.41 -6.77
CA MET A 170 -20.26 5.17 -7.60
C MET A 170 -19.56 6.14 -8.54
N ARG A 171 -18.56 6.89 -8.04
CA ARG A 171 -17.84 7.89 -8.84
C ARG A 171 -16.85 7.26 -9.81
N LEU A 172 -16.30 6.09 -9.47
CA LEU A 172 -15.41 5.31 -10.31
C LEU A 172 -16.12 4.93 -11.62
N LYS A 173 -17.42 4.60 -11.59
CA LYS A 173 -18.19 4.32 -12.82
C LYS A 173 -18.21 5.52 -13.78
N THR A 174 -18.34 6.74 -13.26
CA THR A 174 -18.25 7.97 -14.06
C THR A 174 -16.85 8.17 -14.61
N TRP A 175 -15.81 7.98 -13.78
CA TRP A 175 -14.42 8.08 -14.19
C TRP A 175 -14.07 7.09 -15.32
N LEU A 176 -14.43 5.83 -15.16
CA LEU A 176 -14.19 4.78 -16.14
C LEU A 176 -14.89 5.07 -17.46
N SER A 177 -16.13 5.59 -17.43
CA SER A 177 -16.81 6.01 -18.67
C SER A 177 -16.09 7.15 -19.40
N ALA A 178 -15.46 8.08 -18.68
CA ALA A 178 -14.64 9.12 -19.28
C ALA A 178 -13.31 8.56 -19.84
N MET A 179 -12.67 7.64 -19.11
CA MET A 179 -11.46 6.95 -19.57
C MET A 179 -11.70 6.17 -20.86
N GLU A 180 -12.77 5.38 -20.93
CA GLU A 180 -13.15 4.60 -22.12
C GLU A 180 -13.36 5.51 -23.34
N LYS A 181 -13.99 6.68 -23.17
CA LYS A 181 -14.15 7.68 -24.23
C LYS A 181 -12.81 8.29 -24.66
N ALA A 182 -11.93 8.58 -23.70
CA ALA A 182 -10.60 9.14 -24.00
C ALA A 182 -9.75 8.12 -24.78
N GLU A 183 -9.75 6.86 -24.34
CA GLU A 183 -9.05 5.75 -24.99
C GLU A 183 -9.55 5.50 -26.41
N ALA A 184 -10.87 5.54 -26.63
CA ALA A 184 -11.47 5.38 -27.97
C ALA A 184 -11.02 6.47 -28.97
N ASN A 185 -10.61 7.64 -28.47
CA ASN A 185 -10.14 8.76 -29.29
C ASN A 185 -8.61 8.81 -29.44
N MET A 186 -7.86 7.92 -28.76
CA MET A 186 -6.40 7.87 -28.90
C MET A 186 -6.01 7.21 -30.22
N ALA A 187 -5.17 7.89 -31.00
CA ALA A 187 -4.56 7.34 -32.21
C ALA A 187 -3.25 6.61 -31.85
N GLY A 188 -3.23 5.29 -32.02
CA GLY A 188 -2.01 4.47 -31.88
C GLY A 188 -2.19 3.22 -31.03
N PRO A 189 -1.22 2.28 -31.06
CA PRO A 189 -1.27 1.09 -30.23
C PRO A 189 -1.08 1.45 -28.75
N SER A 190 -1.90 0.85 -27.88
CA SER A 190 -1.71 0.96 -26.43
C SER A 190 -0.37 0.32 -26.02
N PRO A 191 0.43 0.97 -25.15
CA PRO A 191 1.63 0.36 -24.60
C PRO A 191 1.32 -0.75 -23.57
N LEU A 192 0.04 -0.87 -23.16
CA LEU A 192 -0.45 -1.86 -22.22
C LEU A 192 -1.19 -3.00 -22.95
N PRO A 193 -1.16 -4.24 -22.43
CA PRO A 193 -1.88 -5.37 -23.01
C PRO A 193 -3.41 -5.21 -23.09
N ALA A 194 -3.97 -4.32 -22.26
CA ALA A 194 -5.38 -3.98 -22.22
C ALA A 194 -5.54 -2.46 -22.01
N PRO A 195 -6.72 -1.88 -22.29
CA PRO A 195 -7.02 -0.49 -21.96
C PRO A 195 -6.78 -0.18 -20.48
N LEU A 196 -6.38 1.04 -20.17
CA LEU A 196 -6.13 1.46 -18.79
C LEU A 196 -7.44 1.45 -17.97
N SER A 197 -8.58 1.79 -18.58
CA SER A 197 -9.91 1.66 -17.97
C SER A 197 -10.21 0.23 -17.50
N THR A 198 -9.83 -0.79 -18.30
CA THR A 198 -9.95 -2.20 -17.92
C THR A 198 -9.09 -2.51 -16.70
N TYR A 199 -7.82 -2.11 -16.72
CA TYR A 199 -6.94 -2.31 -15.58
C TYR A 199 -7.43 -1.64 -14.30
N MET A 200 -7.93 -0.40 -14.38
CA MET A 200 -8.46 0.36 -13.24
C MET A 200 -9.71 -0.31 -12.64
N ARG A 201 -10.60 -0.83 -13.51
CA ARG A 201 -11.80 -1.57 -13.08
C ARG A 201 -11.41 -2.84 -12.33
N GLU A 202 -10.57 -3.66 -12.96
CA GLU A 202 -10.06 -4.88 -12.34
C GLU A 202 -9.31 -4.58 -11.04
N SER A 203 -8.56 -3.48 -10.96
CA SER A 203 -7.77 -3.15 -9.78
C SER A 203 -8.64 -2.84 -8.57
N TRP A 204 -9.79 -2.20 -8.79
CA TRP A 204 -10.80 -1.98 -7.76
C TRP A 204 -11.47 -3.27 -7.32
N GLU A 205 -11.87 -4.13 -8.26
CA GLU A 205 -12.60 -5.38 -8.01
C GLU A 205 -11.73 -6.43 -7.29
N THR A 206 -10.49 -6.59 -7.74
CA THR A 206 -9.51 -7.55 -7.20
C THR A 206 -8.79 -7.03 -5.95
N GLY A 207 -8.92 -5.73 -5.65
CA GLY A 207 -8.30 -5.10 -4.49
C GLY A 207 -6.85 -4.65 -4.69
N ARG A 208 -6.31 -4.70 -5.92
CA ARG A 208 -5.00 -4.10 -6.26
C ARG A 208 -4.93 -2.62 -5.87
N PHE A 209 -6.02 -1.87 -6.04
CA PHE A 209 -6.08 -0.48 -5.58
C PHE A 209 -5.71 -0.35 -4.09
N PHE A 210 -6.28 -1.20 -3.22
CA PHE A 210 -6.03 -1.16 -1.78
C PHE A 210 -4.62 -1.64 -1.43
N LEU A 211 -4.06 -2.57 -2.21
CA LEU A 211 -2.66 -2.98 -2.10
C LEU A 211 -1.73 -1.80 -2.36
N SER A 212 -1.87 -1.14 -3.52
CA SER A 212 -1.06 0.02 -3.88
C SER A 212 -1.26 1.20 -2.93
N TYR A 213 -2.49 1.42 -2.45
CA TYR A 213 -2.81 2.46 -1.46
C TYR A 213 -2.12 2.18 -0.14
N GLY A 214 -2.30 0.98 0.42
CA GLY A 214 -1.70 0.56 1.69
C GLY A 214 -0.18 0.57 1.66
N ALA A 215 0.42 0.06 0.58
CA ALA A 215 1.87 -0.01 0.39
C ALA A 215 2.54 1.38 0.40
N ARG A 216 1.86 2.41 -0.13
CA ARG A 216 2.40 3.79 -0.20
C ARG A 216 2.06 4.64 1.02
N LYS A 217 0.94 4.37 1.69
CA LYS A 217 0.41 5.20 2.78
C LYS A 217 0.42 4.43 4.11
N SER A 218 1.52 4.59 4.83
CA SER A 218 1.80 3.79 6.03
C SER A 218 0.83 4.01 7.20
N TRP A 219 0.20 5.19 7.32
CA TRP A 219 -0.88 5.47 8.29
C TRP A 219 -2.21 4.79 7.95
N ALA A 220 -2.49 4.57 6.65
CA ALA A 220 -3.70 3.89 6.21
C ALA A 220 -3.49 2.37 6.11
N PHE A 221 -2.24 1.89 6.16
CA PHE A 221 -1.86 0.50 5.93
C PHE A 221 -2.73 -0.49 6.71
N ASP A 222 -2.89 -0.30 8.02
CA ASP A 222 -3.62 -1.25 8.88
C ASP A 222 -5.09 -1.37 8.50
N ALA A 223 -5.74 -0.23 8.22
CA ALA A 223 -7.12 -0.20 7.76
C ALA A 223 -7.25 -0.89 6.39
N MET A 224 -6.35 -0.60 5.45
CA MET A 224 -6.37 -1.21 4.12
C MET A 224 -6.13 -2.72 4.18
N TYR A 225 -5.12 -3.14 4.96
CA TYR A 225 -4.73 -4.53 5.09
C TYR A 225 -5.86 -5.37 5.67
N TRP A 226 -6.31 -5.05 6.89
CA TRP A 226 -7.27 -5.88 7.61
C TRP A 226 -8.65 -5.88 6.96
N LYS A 227 -9.04 -4.75 6.36
CA LYS A 227 -10.37 -4.59 5.78
C LYS A 227 -10.49 -5.10 4.35
N PHE A 228 -9.48 -4.89 3.52
CA PHE A 228 -9.60 -5.12 2.09
C PHE A 228 -8.65 -6.17 1.53
N LEU A 229 -7.54 -6.48 2.21
CA LEU A 229 -6.51 -7.38 1.67
C LEU A 229 -6.46 -8.74 2.38
N ASP A 230 -6.57 -8.77 3.71
CA ASP A 230 -6.36 -9.98 4.51
C ASP A 230 -7.15 -11.20 4.01
N GLU A 231 -8.47 -11.08 3.83
CA GLU A 231 -9.31 -12.20 3.39
C GLU A 231 -9.13 -12.52 1.90
N ARG A 232 -8.66 -11.56 1.09
CA ARG A 232 -8.31 -11.83 -0.32
C ARG A 232 -7.04 -12.64 -0.42
N PHE A 233 -6.09 -12.38 0.47
CA PHE A 233 -4.83 -13.11 0.56
C PHE A 233 -5.04 -14.51 1.14
N PHE A 234 -5.78 -14.63 2.25
CA PHE A 234 -5.78 -15.83 3.08
C PHE A 234 -7.15 -16.50 3.29
N GLY A 235 -8.22 -15.94 2.71
CA GLY A 235 -9.58 -16.45 2.84
C GLY A 235 -10.31 -15.92 4.08
N GLY A 236 -11.59 -16.25 4.17
CA GLY A 236 -12.47 -15.76 5.24
C GLY A 236 -11.94 -16.03 6.64
N ARG A 237 -12.17 -15.09 7.55
CA ARG A 237 -11.91 -15.28 8.99
C ARG A 237 -13.07 -16.01 9.65
N GLN A 238 -12.87 -16.41 10.90
CA GLN A 238 -13.97 -16.85 11.75
C GLN A 238 -14.88 -15.67 12.09
N ASP A 239 -16.19 -15.92 12.21
CA ASP A 239 -17.16 -14.90 12.60
C ASP A 239 -16.95 -14.43 14.05
N GLY A 240 -17.29 -13.17 14.32
CA GLY A 240 -17.32 -12.60 15.68
C GLY A 240 -15.96 -12.19 16.25
N ILE A 241 -14.88 -12.22 15.46
CA ILE A 241 -13.58 -11.69 15.87
C ILE A 241 -13.65 -10.16 15.96
N LEU A 242 -13.23 -9.60 17.11
CA LEU A 242 -13.16 -8.16 17.31
C LEU A 242 -12.11 -7.54 16.39
N LYS A 243 -12.32 -6.29 15.97
CA LYS A 243 -11.39 -5.57 15.06
C LYS A 243 -9.95 -5.54 15.60
N ASP A 244 -9.79 -5.41 16.91
CA ASP A 244 -8.46 -5.33 17.53
C ASP A 244 -7.79 -6.72 17.68
N GLU A 245 -8.54 -7.82 17.51
CA GLU A 245 -8.04 -9.19 17.70
C GLU A 245 -7.81 -9.96 16.38
N LEU A 246 -7.88 -9.27 15.23
CA LEU A 246 -7.74 -9.89 13.91
C LEU A 246 -6.41 -10.64 13.74
N TRP A 247 -5.34 -10.20 14.42
CA TRP A 247 -4.03 -10.84 14.45
C TRP A 247 -4.08 -12.31 14.84
N LYS A 248 -5.02 -12.70 15.72
CA LYS A 248 -5.18 -14.09 16.18
C LYS A 248 -5.52 -15.04 15.02
N THR A 249 -6.17 -14.52 13.99
CA THR A 249 -6.54 -15.31 12.80
C THR A 249 -5.37 -15.55 11.85
N ARG A 250 -4.25 -14.81 12.00
CA ARG A 250 -3.09 -14.84 11.09
C ARG A 250 -1.74 -15.04 11.77
N VAL A 251 -1.66 -15.09 13.09
CA VAL A 251 -0.39 -15.29 13.83
C VAL A 251 0.37 -16.55 13.43
N HIS A 252 -0.34 -17.58 12.96
CA HIS A 252 0.25 -18.82 12.46
C HIS A 252 1.05 -18.62 11.15
N LEU A 253 0.81 -17.53 10.42
CA LEU A 253 1.54 -17.19 9.19
C LEU A 253 2.94 -16.61 9.45
N LEU A 254 3.22 -16.18 10.68
CA LEU A 254 4.55 -15.69 11.07
C LEU A 254 5.59 -16.81 11.11
N SER A 255 6.88 -16.49 11.10
CA SER A 255 7.94 -17.45 11.42
C SER A 255 7.98 -17.73 12.93
N GLU A 256 8.78 -18.72 13.35
CA GLU A 256 8.98 -19.00 14.78
C GLU A 256 9.69 -17.84 15.48
N GLU A 257 10.69 -17.25 14.84
CA GLU A 257 11.46 -16.09 15.33
C GLU A 257 10.57 -14.85 15.47
N GLU A 258 9.76 -14.57 14.44
CA GLU A 258 8.79 -13.46 14.47
C GLU A 258 7.77 -13.62 15.61
N ARG A 259 7.25 -14.83 15.82
CA ARG A 259 6.33 -15.11 16.93
C ARG A 259 7.02 -14.96 18.29
N ALA A 260 8.23 -15.48 18.42
CA ALA A 260 9.00 -15.42 19.66
C ALA A 260 9.33 -13.97 20.07
N ALA A 261 9.57 -13.09 19.09
CA ALA A 261 9.89 -11.69 19.35
C ALA A 261 8.66 -10.83 19.70
N MET A 262 7.46 -11.21 19.24
CA MET A 262 6.25 -10.38 19.28
C MET A 262 5.88 -9.88 20.68
N ASP A 263 5.83 -10.74 21.70
CA ASP A 263 5.41 -10.32 23.04
C ASP A 263 6.40 -9.35 23.69
N SER A 264 7.71 -9.52 23.43
CA SER A 264 8.73 -8.59 23.91
C SER A 264 8.60 -7.22 23.24
N PHE A 265 8.25 -7.23 21.94
CA PHE A 265 8.00 -6.03 21.16
C PHE A 265 6.77 -5.28 21.66
N VAL A 266 5.65 -5.98 21.89
CA VAL A 266 4.40 -5.40 22.40
C VAL A 266 4.62 -4.74 23.77
N LYS A 267 5.28 -5.44 24.70
CA LYS A 267 5.61 -4.87 26.03
C LYS A 267 6.41 -3.59 25.90
N LYS A 268 7.38 -3.57 24.99
CA LYS A 268 8.17 -2.36 24.72
C LYS A 268 7.31 -1.24 24.17
N LYS A 269 6.42 -1.52 23.22
CA LYS A 269 5.50 -0.52 22.66
C LYS A 269 4.51 0.04 23.67
N MET A 270 4.02 -0.77 24.61
CA MET A 270 3.19 -0.27 25.70
C MET A 270 3.97 0.68 26.61
N ALA A 271 5.23 0.35 26.93
CA ALA A 271 6.08 1.26 27.70
C ALA A 271 6.39 2.57 26.94
N GLU A 272 6.64 2.50 25.63
CA GLU A 272 6.83 3.68 24.78
C GLU A 272 5.57 4.57 24.73
N LEU A 273 4.37 3.96 24.71
CA LEU A 273 3.08 4.66 24.76
C LEU A 273 2.86 5.43 26.07
N GLU A 274 3.34 4.89 27.19
CA GLU A 274 3.29 5.55 28.51
C GLU A 274 4.33 6.68 28.63
N GLU A 275 5.55 6.46 28.12
CA GLU A 275 6.68 7.40 28.25
C GLU A 275 6.47 8.70 27.45
N ARG A 276 5.87 8.60 26.26
CA ARG A 276 5.55 9.72 25.35
C ARG A 276 6.68 10.73 25.15
N ARG A 277 7.75 10.35 24.45
CA ARG A 277 8.87 11.26 24.14
C ARG A 277 9.30 11.25 22.67
N ILE A 278 10.09 12.25 22.30
CA ILE A 278 10.84 12.24 21.03
C ILE A 278 12.15 11.48 21.28
N VAL A 279 12.47 10.54 20.40
CA VAL A 279 13.68 9.71 20.51
C VAL A 279 14.64 10.05 19.40
N ASP A 280 15.80 10.59 19.76
CA ASP A 280 16.92 10.73 18.83
C ASP A 280 17.73 9.42 18.82
N TRP A 281 17.72 8.74 17.69
CA TRP A 281 18.42 7.47 17.52
C TRP A 281 19.84 7.68 17.03
N ASP A 282 20.81 7.03 17.67
CA ASP A 282 22.13 6.83 17.05
C ASP A 282 21.95 6.02 15.75
N PRO A 283 22.55 6.45 14.62
CA PRO A 283 22.40 5.76 13.34
C PRO A 283 22.77 4.28 13.37
N LYS A 284 23.82 3.88 14.10
CA LYS A 284 24.26 2.48 14.16
C LYS A 284 23.32 1.64 15.02
N GLU A 285 22.85 2.20 16.14
CA GLU A 285 21.85 1.55 16.98
C GLU A 285 20.52 1.37 16.24
N ALA A 286 20.09 2.39 15.48
CA ALA A 286 18.91 2.32 14.64
C ALA A 286 19.03 1.21 13.59
N SER A 287 20.12 1.19 12.82
CA SER A 287 20.32 0.15 11.80
C SER A 287 20.38 -1.25 12.41
N LYS A 288 21.07 -1.43 13.54
CA LYS A 288 21.10 -2.72 14.23
C LYS A 288 19.71 -3.16 14.67
N ARG A 289 18.98 -2.28 15.37
CA ARG A 289 17.61 -2.57 15.83
C ARG A 289 16.69 -2.87 14.66
N PHE A 290 16.85 -2.18 13.53
CA PHE A 290 16.06 -2.45 12.35
C PHE A 290 16.30 -3.86 11.83
N SER A 291 17.57 -4.24 11.63
CA SER A 291 17.96 -5.58 11.19
C SER A 291 17.46 -6.70 12.12
N ASP A 292 17.51 -6.49 13.44
CA ASP A 292 17.02 -7.47 14.43
C ASP A 292 15.53 -7.81 14.25
N PHE A 293 14.74 -6.91 13.64
CA PHE A 293 13.31 -7.06 13.39
C PHE A 293 12.96 -7.30 11.92
N LEU A 294 13.94 -7.43 11.02
CA LEU A 294 13.70 -7.91 9.66
C LEU A 294 13.66 -9.44 9.58
N PHE A 295 14.34 -10.14 10.50
CA PHE A 295 14.44 -11.60 10.53
C PHE A 295 14.96 -12.19 9.21
N ASP A 296 15.95 -11.52 8.62
CA ASP A 296 16.62 -11.92 7.37
C ASP A 296 17.82 -12.85 7.61
#